data_AF-A0A1H0GTS5-F1
#
_entry.id   AF-A0A1H0GTS5-F1
#
_cell.length_a   1.000
_cell.length_b   1.000
_cell.length_c   1.000
_cell.angle_alpha   90.00
_cell.angle_beta   90.00
_cell.angle_gamma   90.00
#
_symmetry.space_group_name_H-M   'P 1'
#
loop_
_entity.id
_entity.type
_entity.pdbx_description
1 polymer ?
#
loop_
_entity_poly.entity_id
_entity_poly.type
_entity_poly.pdbx_seq_one_letter_code
_entity_poly.pdbx_strand_id
1 'polypeptide(L)'
;MIDLPNLPTDSLYKFLALSGLMVIFASGFLYTKLRRELNDKMYDVECSQVKNEAQLNFLEAQECPDQEHVYELRALTNVNQLGTKEARRLLNEFQAFRYVFYSSVIVGLVMAGGGFCLWYHKVQVHQDLFLQLQVEEMCQSANPTANCTP
;
A
#
# COMPACT_ATOMS: atom_id res chain seq x y z
N MET A 1 27.95 -27.72 -24.75
CA MET A 1 26.58 -27.45 -24.27
C MET A 1 26.73 -27.03 -22.82
N ILE A 2 26.25 -25.84 -22.47
CA ILE A 2 26.27 -25.37 -21.09
C ILE A 2 25.03 -25.97 -20.45
N ASP A 3 25.22 -26.95 -19.56
CA ASP A 3 24.15 -27.48 -18.72
C ASP A 3 23.78 -26.39 -17.72
N LEU A 4 22.75 -25.61 -18.04
CA LEU A 4 22.20 -24.65 -17.11
C LEU A 4 21.56 -25.46 -15.97
N PRO A 5 22.02 -25.32 -14.72
CA PRO A 5 21.45 -26.07 -13.61
C PRO A 5 19.95 -25.74 -13.51
N ASN A 6 19.12 -26.78 -13.35
CA ASN A 6 17.69 -26.61 -13.09
C ASN A 6 17.53 -25.78 -11.80
N LEU A 7 17.30 -24.48 -11.95
CA LEU A 7 16.92 -23.65 -10.82
C LEU A 7 15.67 -24.26 -10.18
N PRO A 8 15.55 -24.25 -8.85
CA PRO A 8 14.33 -24.67 -8.18
C PRO A 8 13.19 -23.71 -8.55
N THR A 9 12.47 -24.03 -9.63
CA THR A 9 11.40 -23.23 -10.23
C THR A 9 10.24 -23.00 -9.26
N ASP A 10 10.06 -23.90 -8.29
CA ASP A 10 9.09 -23.77 -7.20
C ASP A 10 9.34 -22.53 -6.32
N SER A 11 10.60 -22.29 -5.94
CA SER A 11 10.94 -21.14 -5.11
C SER A 11 10.70 -19.81 -5.86
N LEU A 12 10.83 -19.82 -7.19
CA LEU A 12 10.64 -18.63 -8.02
C LEU A 12 9.17 -18.21 -8.11
N TYR A 13 8.24 -19.16 -8.32
CA TYR A 13 6.81 -18.84 -8.40
C TYR A 13 6.25 -18.36 -7.06
N LYS A 14 6.65 -19.01 -5.96
CA LYS A 14 6.31 -18.58 -4.60
C LYS A 14 6.87 -17.19 -4.29
N PHE A 15 8.12 -16.93 -4.64
CA PHE A 15 8.73 -15.61 -4.46
C PHE A 15 8.00 -14.54 -5.26
N LEU A 16 7.65 -14.80 -6.53
CA LEU A 16 6.89 -13.87 -7.35
C LEU A 16 5.51 -13.57 -6.74
N ALA A 17 4.83 -14.60 -6.24
CA ALA A 17 3.52 -14.45 -5.62
C ALA A 17 3.58 -13.60 -4.33
N LEU A 18 4.52 -13.93 -3.44
CA LEU A 18 4.70 -13.27 -2.15
C LEU A 18 5.24 -11.85 -2.29
N SER A 19 6.15 -11.60 -3.23
CA SER A 19 6.62 -10.24 -3.53
C SER A 19 5.50 -9.35 -4.07
N GLY A 20 4.59 -9.89 -4.90
CA GLY A 20 3.40 -9.17 -5.34
C GLY A 20 2.50 -8.74 -4.17
N LEU A 21 2.23 -9.65 -3.23
CA LEU A 21 1.50 -9.33 -2.00
C LEU A 21 2.22 -8.29 -1.14
N MET A 22 3.53 -8.44 -0.98
CA MET A 22 4.36 -7.49 -0.22
C MET A 22 4.27 -6.08 -0.82
N VAL A 23 4.32 -5.95 -2.14
CA VAL A 23 4.17 -4.65 -2.83
C VAL A 23 2.80 -4.03 -2.52
N ILE A 24 1.71 -4.81 -2.55
CA ILE A 24 0.37 -4.31 -2.23
C ILE A 24 0.31 -3.79 -0.79
N PHE A 25 0.79 -4.60 0.18
CA PHE A 25 0.76 -4.22 1.59
C PHE A 25 1.67 -3.01 1.89
N ALA A 26 2.89 -3.00 1.36
CA ALA A 26 3.81 -1.88 1.53
C ALA A 26 3.23 -0.59 0.94
N SER A 27 2.63 -0.67 -0.25
CA SER A 27 1.99 0.46 -0.90
C SER A 27 0.80 0.98 -0.09
N GLY A 28 -0.04 0.08 0.45
CA GLY A 28 -1.15 0.46 1.33
C GLY A 28 -0.69 1.10 2.64
N PHE A 29 0.35 0.56 3.25
CA PHE A 29 0.94 1.12 4.46
C PHE A 29 1.51 2.53 4.20
N LEU A 30 2.29 2.70 3.13
CA LEU A 30 2.85 4.01 2.77
C LEU A 30 1.77 5.03 2.43
N TYR A 31 0.75 4.62 1.67
CA TYR A 31 -0.37 5.48 1.32
C TYR A 31 -1.16 5.95 2.54
N THR A 32 -1.45 5.05 3.49
CA THR A 32 -2.16 5.41 4.72
C THR A 32 -1.33 6.31 5.63
N LYS A 33 -0.02 6.05 5.76
CA LYS A 33 0.90 6.92 6.51
C LYS A 33 0.95 8.32 5.92
N LEU A 34 1.16 8.44 4.62
CA LEU A 34 1.23 9.73 3.93
C LEU A 34 -0.10 10.49 4.01
N ARG A 35 -1.23 9.78 3.87
CA ARG A 35 -2.56 10.38 3.99
C ARG A 35 -2.83 10.93 5.39
N ARG A 36 -2.37 10.24 6.43
CA ARG A 36 -2.48 10.73 7.82
C ARG A 36 -1.68 12.01 8.01
N GLU A 37 -0.41 12.00 7.62
CA GLU A 37 0.47 13.17 7.74
C GLU A 37 -0.08 14.39 6.97
N LEU A 38 -0.64 14.16 5.78
CA LEU A 38 -1.25 15.22 4.99
C LEU A 38 -2.52 15.78 5.65
N ASN A 39 -3.38 14.91 6.15
CA ASN A 39 -4.60 15.30 6.85
C ASN A 39 -4.29 16.12 8.12
N ASP A 40 -3.27 15.70 8.88
CA ASP A 40 -2.86 16.41 10.10
C ASP A 40 -2.36 17.82 9.78
N LYS A 41 -1.53 17.97 8.74
CA LYS A 41 -1.06 19.28 8.27
C LYS A 41 -2.18 20.16 7.73
N MET A 42 -3.13 19.57 6.98
CA MET A 42 -4.30 20.32 6.48
C MET A 42 -5.15 20.84 7.64
N TYR A 43 -5.39 19.99 8.66
CA TYR A 43 -6.17 20.35 9.82
C TYR A 43 -5.53 21.49 10.62
N ASP A 44 -4.20 21.46 10.79
CA ASP A 44 -3.47 22.51 11.50
C ASP A 44 -3.51 23.86 10.77
N VAL A 45 -3.39 23.85 9.44
CA VAL A 45 -3.52 25.04 8.59
C VAL A 45 -4.94 25.61 8.69
N GLU A 46 -5.97 24.77 8.59
CA GLU A 46 -7.38 25.20 8.67
C GLU A 46 -7.71 25.78 10.05
N CYS A 47 -7.27 25.12 11.13
CA CYS A 47 -7.45 25.60 12.49
C CYS A 47 -6.76 26.96 12.70
N SER A 48 -5.54 27.11 12.20
CA SER A 48 -4.79 28.37 12.27
C SER A 48 -5.48 29.50 11.50
N GLN A 49 -6.06 29.21 10.34
CA GLN A 49 -6.82 30.20 9.57
C GLN A 49 -8.08 30.65 10.31
N VAL A 50 -8.89 29.71 10.78
CA VAL A 50 -10.14 30.01 11.52
C VAL A 50 -9.85 30.82 12.78
N LYS A 51 -8.79 30.48 13.52
CA LYS A 51 -8.39 31.22 14.72
C LYS A 51 -8.00 32.66 14.41
N ASN A 52 -7.18 32.88 13.39
CA ASN A 52 -6.73 34.22 13.01
C ASN A 52 -7.86 35.07 12.45
N GLU A 53 -8.79 34.48 11.69
CA GLU A 53 -9.99 35.16 11.20
C GLU A 53 -10.92 35.56 12.36
N ALA A 54 -11.15 34.67 13.32
CA ALA A 54 -11.95 34.99 14.51
C ALA A 54 -11.33 36.12 15.34
N GLN A 55 -10.01 36.12 15.52
CA GLN A 55 -9.32 37.20 16.23
C GLN A 55 -9.39 38.54 15.48
N LEU A 56 -9.25 38.51 14.14
CA LEU A 56 -9.38 39.71 13.31
C LEU A 56 -10.80 40.28 13.42
N ASN A 57 -11.83 39.44 13.27
CA ASN A 57 -13.23 39.84 13.38
C ASN A 57 -13.55 40.41 14.77
N PHE A 58 -12.98 39.85 15.84
CA PHE A 58 -13.16 40.36 17.19
C PHE A 58 -12.54 41.76 17.37
N LEU A 59 -11.33 41.98 16.84
CA LEU A 59 -10.66 43.29 16.92
C LEU A 59 -11.38 44.34 16.08
N GLU A 60 -11.80 44.00 14.85
CA GLU A 60 -12.53 44.92 13.96
C GLU A 60 -13.91 45.32 14.51
N ALA A 61 -14.50 44.50 15.40
CA ALA A 61 -15.78 44.80 16.05
C ALA A 61 -15.67 45.78 17.24
N GLN A 62 -14.47 46.12 17.72
CA GLN A 62 -14.31 47.13 18.78
C GLN A 62 -14.52 48.56 18.23
N GLU A 63 -15.15 49.44 19.01
CA GLU A 63 -15.44 50.84 18.62
C GLU A 63 -14.19 51.67 18.30
N CYS A 64 -13.03 51.33 18.89
CA CYS A 64 -11.73 51.94 18.63
C CYS A 64 -10.67 50.84 18.48
N PRO A 65 -10.57 50.18 17.33
CA PRO A 65 -9.65 49.07 17.15
C PRO A 65 -8.20 49.58 17.17
N ASP A 66 -7.33 48.85 17.87
CA ASP A 66 -5.89 49.07 17.80
C ASP A 66 -5.40 48.80 16.37
N GLN A 67 -5.16 49.88 15.62
CA GLN A 67 -4.77 49.83 14.22
C GLN A 67 -3.52 49.00 14.00
N GLU A 68 -2.52 49.11 14.89
CA GLU A 68 -1.25 48.37 14.76
C GLU A 68 -1.51 46.86 14.79
N HIS A 69 -2.31 46.42 15.77
CA HIS A 69 -2.64 45.01 15.94
C HIS A 69 -3.52 44.46 14.80
N VAL A 70 -4.43 45.27 14.25
CA VAL A 70 -5.23 44.91 13.07
C VAL A 70 -4.35 44.73 11.82
N TYR A 71 -3.36 45.60 11.60
CA TYR A 71 -2.42 45.43 10.47
C TYR A 71 -1.54 44.19 10.63
N GLU A 72 -1.06 43.93 11.85
CA GLU A 72 -0.26 42.74 12.15
C GLU A 72 -1.05 41.46 11.87
N LEU A 73 -2.28 41.35 12.39
CA LEU A 73 -3.13 40.20 12.12
C LEU A 73 -3.46 40.04 10.64
N ARG A 74 -3.72 41.15 9.92
CA ARG A 74 -4.00 41.11 8.49
C ARG A 74 -2.78 40.65 7.68
N ALA A 75 -1.57 41.08 8.08
CA ALA A 75 -0.33 40.59 7.51
C ALA A 75 -0.14 39.09 7.77
N LEU A 76 -0.41 38.62 9.00
CA LEU A 76 -0.36 37.20 9.36
C LEU A 76 -1.37 36.37 8.55
N THR A 77 -2.60 36.86 8.38
CA THR A 77 -3.63 36.20 7.55
C THR A 77 -3.19 36.09 6.09
N ASN A 78 -2.56 37.13 5.53
CA ASN A 78 -1.96 37.07 4.19
C ASN A 78 -0.83 36.04 4.09
N VAL A 79 0.01 35.92 5.13
CA VAL A 79 1.05 34.88 5.22
C VAL A 79 0.42 33.47 5.29
N ASN A 80 -0.66 33.30 6.04
CA ASN A 80 -1.38 32.02 6.09
C ASN A 80 -2.03 31.65 4.75
N GLN A 81 -2.45 32.65 3.95
CA GLN A 81 -2.87 32.41 2.58
C GLN A 81 -1.72 31.88 1.71
N LEU A 82 -0.45 32.22 1.98
CA LEU A 82 0.69 31.54 1.36
C LEU A 82 0.78 30.07 1.80
N GLY A 83 0.49 29.77 3.07
CA GLY A 83 0.37 28.39 3.57
C GLY A 83 -0.67 27.56 2.79
N THR A 84 -1.77 28.16 2.33
CA THR A 84 -2.73 27.45 1.47
C THR A 84 -2.16 27.06 0.10
N LYS A 85 -1.19 27.83 -0.42
CA LYS A 85 -0.48 27.46 -1.66
C LYS A 85 0.43 26.26 -1.43
N GLU A 86 1.06 26.17 -0.27
CA GLU A 86 1.82 24.98 0.13
C GLU A 86 0.91 23.76 0.31
N ALA A 87 -0.25 23.93 0.95
CA ALA A 87 -1.26 22.87 1.05
C ALA A 87 -1.70 22.39 -0.34
N ARG A 88 -1.86 23.31 -1.32
CA ARG A 88 -2.16 22.94 -2.71
C ARG A 88 -1.01 22.19 -3.40
N ARG A 89 0.25 22.56 -3.14
CA ARG A 89 1.43 21.81 -3.63
C ARG A 89 1.44 20.39 -3.07
N LEU A 90 1.23 20.25 -1.77
CA LEU A 90 1.11 18.96 -1.09
C LEU A 90 -0.04 18.12 -1.65
N LEU A 91 -1.18 18.74 -1.99
CA LEU A 91 -2.31 18.04 -2.60
C LEU A 91 -1.98 17.50 -4.00
N ASN A 92 -1.22 18.27 -4.80
CA ASN A 92 -0.75 17.83 -6.11
C ASN A 92 0.27 16.69 -6.00
N GLU A 93 1.18 16.76 -5.03
CA GLU A 93 2.10 15.65 -4.73
C GLU A 93 1.31 14.41 -4.31
N PHE A 94 0.30 14.57 -3.46
CA PHE A 94 -0.57 13.47 -3.05
C PHE A 94 -1.34 12.87 -4.23
N GLN A 95 -1.75 13.68 -5.20
CA GLN A 95 -2.38 13.20 -6.42
C GLN A 95 -1.42 12.33 -7.25
N ALA A 96 -0.15 12.73 -7.36
CA ALA A 96 0.89 11.91 -7.99
C ALA A 96 1.10 10.60 -7.23
N PHE A 97 1.22 10.66 -5.89
CA PHE A 97 1.31 9.47 -5.03
C PHE A 97 0.12 8.54 -5.17
N ARG A 98 -1.09 9.08 -5.36
CA ARG A 98 -2.29 8.29 -5.59
C ARG A 98 -2.20 7.49 -6.89
N TYR A 99 -1.69 8.07 -7.97
CA TYR A 99 -1.45 7.33 -9.22
C TYR A 99 -0.37 6.26 -9.05
N VAL A 100 0.73 6.59 -8.37
CA VAL A 100 1.78 5.62 -8.04
C VAL A 100 1.19 4.45 -7.25
N PHE A 101 0.41 4.71 -6.21
CA PHE A 101 -0.27 3.69 -5.40
C PHE A 101 -1.15 2.76 -6.25
N TYR A 102 -2.03 3.30 -7.09
CA TYR A 102 -2.88 2.46 -7.93
C TYR A 102 -2.07 1.64 -8.93
N SER A 103 -1.02 2.22 -9.53
CA SER A 103 -0.14 1.48 -10.44
C SER A 103 0.59 0.34 -9.72
N SER A 104 1.11 0.57 -8.50
CA SER A 104 1.77 -0.47 -7.70
C SER A 104 0.82 -1.57 -7.26
N VAL A 105 -0.45 -1.25 -6.96
CA VAL A 105 -1.46 -2.26 -6.63
C VAL A 105 -1.73 -3.16 -7.84
N ILE A 106 -1.88 -2.58 -9.03
CA ILE A 106 -2.10 -3.34 -10.26
C ILE A 106 -0.90 -4.27 -10.53
N VAL A 107 0.33 -3.73 -10.46
CA VAL A 107 1.56 -4.53 -10.64
C VAL A 107 1.64 -5.65 -9.62
N GLY A 108 1.38 -5.35 -8.34
CA GLY A 108 1.38 -6.34 -7.26
C GLY A 108 0.34 -7.44 -7.46
N LEU A 109 -0.87 -7.11 -7.94
CA LEU A 109 -1.91 -8.09 -8.25
C LEU A 109 -1.52 -9.00 -9.42
N VAL A 110 -0.91 -8.44 -10.46
CA VAL A 110 -0.41 -9.22 -11.61
C VAL A 110 0.70 -10.17 -11.17
N MET A 111 1.65 -9.71 -10.36
CA MET A 111 2.72 -10.54 -9.80
C MET A 111 2.17 -11.63 -8.88
N ALA A 112 1.27 -11.28 -7.96
CA ALA A 112 0.65 -12.23 -7.03
C ALA A 112 -0.14 -13.31 -7.80
N GLY A 113 -1.05 -12.88 -8.67
CA GLY A 113 -1.87 -13.78 -9.48
C GLY A 113 -1.04 -14.65 -10.41
N GLY A 114 -0.08 -14.06 -11.13
CA GLY A 114 0.82 -14.80 -12.02
C GLY A 114 1.67 -15.82 -11.26
N GLY A 115 2.23 -15.43 -10.11
CA GLY A 115 3.01 -16.31 -9.24
C GLY A 115 2.19 -17.48 -8.72
N PHE A 116 0.98 -17.24 -8.19
CA PHE A 116 0.10 -18.32 -7.71
C PHE A 116 -0.38 -19.23 -8.84
N CYS A 117 -0.76 -18.68 -10.00
CA CYS A 117 -1.20 -19.47 -11.15
C CYS A 117 -0.08 -20.40 -11.67
N LEU A 118 1.14 -19.87 -11.80
CA LEU A 118 2.29 -20.66 -12.23
C LEU A 118 2.66 -21.72 -11.19
N TRP A 119 2.69 -21.33 -9.91
CA TRP A 119 2.96 -22.25 -8.82
C TRP A 119 1.96 -23.41 -8.78
N TYR A 120 0.67 -23.12 -8.89
CA TYR A 120 -0.38 -24.13 -8.87
C TYR A 120 -0.23 -25.13 -10.04
N HIS A 121 -0.17 -24.62 -11.27
CA HIS A 121 -0.16 -25.47 -12.47
C HIS A 121 1.15 -26.25 -12.64
N LYS A 122 2.30 -25.62 -12.34
CA LYS A 122 3.61 -26.22 -12.61
C LYS A 122 4.15 -27.05 -11.46
N VAL A 123 3.75 -26.74 -10.22
CA VAL A 123 4.33 -27.39 -9.05
C VAL A 123 3.26 -28.15 -8.27
N GLN A 124 2.21 -27.46 -7.81
CA GLN A 124 1.24 -28.05 -6.89
C GLN A 124 0.58 -29.30 -7.46
N VAL A 125 0.10 -29.24 -8.72
CA VAL A 125 -0.53 -30.40 -9.39
C VAL A 125 0.37 -31.63 -9.43
N HIS A 126 1.68 -31.43 -9.63
CA HIS A 126 2.63 -32.55 -9.73
C HIS A 126 2.99 -33.09 -8.34
N GLN A 127 3.10 -32.22 -7.35
CA GLN A 127 3.32 -32.60 -5.95
C GLN A 127 2.13 -33.39 -5.39
N ASP A 128 0.91 -32.94 -5.69
CA ASP A 128 -0.32 -33.63 -5.25
C ASP A 128 -0.45 -35.01 -5.89
N LEU A 129 -0.16 -35.11 -7.21
CA LEU A 129 -0.15 -36.40 -7.90
C LEU A 129 0.89 -37.36 -7.31
N PHE A 130 2.12 -36.87 -7.07
CA PHE A 130 3.18 -37.67 -6.48
C PHE A 130 2.80 -38.17 -5.07
N LEU A 131 2.21 -37.30 -4.25
CA LEU A 131 1.74 -37.66 -2.92
C LEU A 131 0.65 -38.75 -2.96
N GLN A 132 -0.27 -38.69 -3.92
CA GLN A 132 -1.30 -39.72 -4.10
C GLN A 132 -0.68 -41.09 -4.42
N LEU A 133 0.30 -41.14 -5.32
CA LEU A 133 1.01 -42.38 -5.66
C LEU A 133 1.74 -42.97 -4.45
N GLN A 134 2.41 -42.13 -3.65
CA GLN A 134 3.08 -42.59 -2.42
C GLN A 134 2.10 -43.18 -1.40
N VAL A 135 0.93 -42.56 -1.24
CA VAL A 135 -0.12 -43.07 -0.34
C VAL A 135 -0.63 -44.44 -0.83
N GLU A 136 -0.82 -44.61 -2.14
CA GLU A 136 -1.25 -45.87 -2.73
C GLU A 136 -0.22 -46.99 -2.50
N GLU A 137 1.07 -46.73 -2.74
CA GLU A 137 2.16 -47.68 -2.49
C GLU A 137 2.22 -48.10 -1.01
N MET A 138 2.09 -47.14 -0.09
CA MET A 138 2.06 -47.43 1.34
C MET A 138 0.87 -48.32 1.72
N CYS A 139 -0.32 -48.06 1.19
CA CYS A 139 -1.51 -48.89 1.41
C CYS A 139 -1.34 -50.32 0.87
N GLN A 140 -0.73 -50.47 -0.31
CA GLN A 140 -0.45 -51.79 -0.89
C GLN A 140 0.58 -52.56 -0.04
N SER A 141 1.64 -51.89 0.41
CA SER A 141 2.66 -52.50 1.26
C SER A 141 2.11 -52.93 2.63
N ALA A 142 1.13 -52.21 3.16
CA ALA A 142 0.50 -52.49 4.45
C ALA A 142 -0.50 -53.65 4.40
N ASN A 143 -0.96 -54.06 3.21
CA ASN A 143 -2.01 -55.08 3.05
C ASN A 143 -1.59 -56.23 2.09
N PRO A 144 -0.53 -57.00 2.41
CA PRO A 144 0.07 -57.98 1.50
C PRO A 144 -0.83 -59.19 1.16
N THR A 145 -1.91 -59.42 1.91
CA THR A 145 -2.79 -60.59 1.75
C THR A 145 -3.81 -60.49 0.60
N ALA A 146 -3.96 -59.33 -0.05
CA ALA A 146 -4.91 -59.16 -1.17
C ALA A 146 -4.38 -59.65 -2.53
N ASN A 147 -3.06 -59.89 -2.68
CA ASN A 147 -2.44 -60.33 -3.94
C ASN A 147 -2.12 -61.84 -4.01
N CYS A 148 -2.63 -62.65 -3.07
CA CYS A 148 -2.44 -64.10 -3.07
C CYS A 148 -3.76 -64.85 -3.35
N THR A 149 -4.30 -64.69 -4.55
CA THR A 149 -5.19 -65.71 -5.14
C THR A 149 -4.78 -65.92 -6.59
N PRO A 150 -4.38 -67.15 -6.98
CA PRO A 150 -3.92 -67.49 -8.33
C PRO A 150 -5.04 -67.47 -9.37
#